data_AF-M6BSX3-F1
#
_entry.id   AF-M6BSX3-F1
#
_cell.length_a   1.000
_cell.length_b   1.000
_cell.length_c   1.000
_cell.angle_alpha   90.00
_cell.angle_beta   90.00
_cell.angle_gamma   90.00
#
_symmetry.space_group_name_H-M   'P 1'
#
loop_
_entity.id
_entity.type
_entity.pdbx_description
1 polymer ?
#
loop_
_entity_poly.entity_id
_entity_poly.type
_entity_poly.pdbx_seq_one_letter_code
_entity_poly.pdbx_strand_id
1 'polypeptide(L)'
;MKFYFWFFLLFILQCATYSTSSYSQFEQEKLVNLSSVSSNQLSLLTTRYLKSNDLYDKFEKNPLVVIYDLDNELITNKSRNLAYYLAELCYLTGNSLDMEDFQFAKMYASSLVYAYTYLFDKKARRRTHSPRNSDSLCPLTIAL
;
A
#
# COMPACT_ATOMS: atom_id res chain seq x y z
N MET A 1 18.21 23.44 44.83
CA MET A 1 17.92 23.63 43.39
C MET A 1 18.96 22.97 42.49
N LYS A 2 19.13 21.63 42.57
CA LYS A 2 20.05 20.87 41.69
C LYS A 2 19.36 19.69 40.99
N PHE A 3 18.16 19.31 41.42
CA PHE A 3 17.45 18.13 40.92
C PHE A 3 16.68 18.39 39.61
N TYR A 4 16.18 19.61 39.40
CA TYR A 4 15.42 19.96 38.18
C TYR A 4 16.29 20.04 36.92
N PHE A 5 17.59 20.28 37.05
CA PHE A 5 18.51 20.38 35.92
C PHE A 5 18.73 19.02 35.22
N TRP A 6 18.67 17.93 35.98
CA TRP A 6 18.86 16.58 35.45
C TRP A 6 17.63 16.05 34.70
N PHE A 7 16.43 16.47 35.11
CA PHE A 7 15.18 16.08 34.46
C PHE A 7 15.01 16.73 33.09
N PHE A 8 15.53 17.94 32.91
CA PHE A 8 15.50 18.66 31.62
C PHE A 8 16.45 18.03 30.59
N LEU A 9 17.58 17.47 31.03
CA LEU A 9 18.57 16.83 30.15
C LEU A 9 18.05 15.54 29.49
N LEU A 10 17.21 14.77 30.19
CA LEU A 10 16.60 13.55 29.67
C LEU A 10 15.55 13.80 28.57
N PHE A 11 14.94 14.99 28.55
CA PHE A 11 13.90 15.34 27.56
C PHE A 11 14.48 15.65 26.17
N ILE A 12 15.76 16.04 26.09
CA ILE A 12 16.44 16.40 24.83
C ILE A 12 17.03 15.17 24.12
N LEU A 13 17.21 14.05 24.84
CA LEU A 13 17.71 12.78 24.29
C LEU A 13 16.61 11.92 23.62
N GLN A 14 15.35 12.37 23.63
CA GLN A 14 14.24 11.70 22.94
C GLN A 14 14.07 12.12 21.47
N CYS A 15 15.10 12.69 20.85
CA CYS A 15 15.17 12.72 19.39
C CYS A 15 15.36 11.27 18.90
N ALA A 16 14.27 10.64 18.47
CA ALA A 16 14.30 9.36 17.80
C ALA A 16 15.30 9.44 16.64
N THR A 17 16.45 8.77 16.78
CA THR A 17 17.38 8.57 15.68
C THR A 17 16.72 7.64 14.68
N TYR A 18 16.01 8.22 13.70
CA TYR A 18 15.56 7.51 12.53
C TYR A 18 16.81 7.18 11.70
N SER A 19 17.33 5.96 11.86
CA SER A 19 18.35 5.45 10.95
C SER A 19 17.70 5.26 9.59
N THR A 20 18.02 6.13 8.64
CA THR A 20 17.67 5.90 7.24
C THR A 20 18.71 4.94 6.68
N SER A 21 18.37 3.66 6.56
CA SER A 21 19.23 2.70 5.86
C SER A 21 19.39 3.16 4.40
N SER A 22 20.63 3.45 3.99
CA SER A 22 20.92 3.79 2.61
C SER A 22 20.96 2.51 1.77
N TYR A 23 19.87 2.21 1.07
CA TYR A 23 19.84 1.11 0.11
C TYR A 23 20.45 1.54 -1.21
N SER A 24 21.21 0.65 -1.84
CA SER A 24 21.65 0.88 -3.23
C SER A 24 20.43 1.00 -4.15
N GLN A 25 20.56 1.74 -5.26
CA GLN A 25 19.46 1.91 -6.22
C GLN A 25 18.88 0.57 -6.68
N PHE A 26 19.75 -0.44 -6.91
CA PHE A 26 19.35 -1.78 -7.28
C PHE A 26 18.49 -2.49 -6.21
N GLU A 27 18.85 -2.34 -4.93
CA GLU A 27 18.07 -2.92 -3.84
C GLU A 27 16.71 -2.23 -3.68
N GLN A 28 16.65 -0.92 -3.90
CA GLN A 28 15.38 -0.19 -3.90
C GLN A 28 14.46 -0.67 -5.02
N GLU A 29 14.99 -0.81 -6.24
CA GLU A 29 14.22 -1.32 -7.38
C GLU A 29 13.75 -2.77 -7.14
N LYS A 30 14.59 -3.63 -6.58
CA LYS A 30 14.22 -5.00 -6.22
C LYS A 30 13.07 -5.04 -5.22
N LEU A 31 13.12 -4.23 -4.16
CA LEU A 31 12.07 -4.16 -3.13
C LEU A 31 10.76 -3.59 -3.66
N VAL A 32 10.82 -2.61 -4.57
CA VAL A 32 9.64 -2.04 -5.23
C VAL A 32 8.99 -3.04 -6.20
N ASN A 33 9.78 -3.94 -6.80
CA ASN A 33 9.31 -4.96 -7.73
C ASN A 33 8.79 -6.24 -7.07
N LEU A 34 8.80 -6.33 -5.73
CA LEU A 34 8.13 -7.41 -5.02
C LEU A 34 6.62 -7.25 -5.17
N SER A 35 5.98 -8.30 -5.69
CA SER A 35 4.53 -8.40 -5.85
C SER A 35 4.06 -9.80 -5.48
N SER A 36 2.74 -9.99 -5.42
CA SER A 36 2.19 -11.31 -5.11
C SER A 36 2.59 -12.36 -6.15
N VAL A 37 2.82 -11.95 -7.40
CA VAL A 37 3.30 -12.82 -8.47
C VAL A 37 4.77 -13.24 -8.28
N SER A 38 5.64 -12.32 -7.86
CA SER A 38 7.09 -12.59 -7.77
C SER A 38 7.54 -13.15 -6.42
N SER A 39 6.76 -12.95 -5.36
CA SER A 39 7.19 -13.23 -3.98
C SER A 39 6.13 -13.86 -3.08
N ASN A 40 4.92 -14.11 -3.60
CA ASN A 40 3.77 -14.58 -2.81
C ASN A 40 3.46 -13.69 -1.59
N GLN A 41 3.80 -12.40 -1.67
CA GLN A 41 3.52 -11.37 -0.68
C GLN A 41 2.97 -10.14 -1.39
N LEU A 42 2.14 -9.36 -0.71
CA LEU A 42 1.64 -8.11 -1.27
C LEU A 42 2.77 -7.11 -1.51
N SER A 43 2.72 -6.41 -2.64
CA SER A 43 3.61 -5.30 -2.92
C SER A 43 3.48 -4.22 -1.85
N LEU A 44 4.53 -3.40 -1.75
CA LEU A 44 4.54 -2.26 -0.84
C LEU A 44 3.39 -1.29 -1.11
N LEU A 45 3.01 -1.11 -2.39
CA LEU A 45 1.94 -0.21 -2.79
C LEU A 45 0.58 -0.70 -2.31
N THR A 46 0.27 -1.98 -2.54
CA THR A 46 -0.99 -2.59 -2.09
C THR A 46 -1.06 -2.66 -0.58
N THR A 47 0.05 -3.02 0.08
CA THR A 47 0.14 -3.04 1.54
C THR A 47 -0.13 -1.65 2.13
N ARG A 48 0.47 -0.60 1.59
CA ARG A 48 0.22 0.78 2.02
C ARG A 48 -1.23 1.18 1.82
N TYR A 49 -1.81 0.86 0.67
CA TYR A 49 -3.22 1.15 0.39
C TYR A 49 -4.15 0.45 1.38
N LEU A 50 -3.96 -0.85 1.65
CA LEU A 50 -4.77 -1.56 2.63
C LEU A 50 -4.64 -0.98 4.03
N LYS A 51 -3.41 -0.63 4.45
CA LYS A 51 -3.17 -0.02 5.77
C LYS A 51 -3.78 1.37 5.89
N SER A 52 -3.67 2.21 4.85
CA SER A 52 -4.23 3.58 4.89
C SER A 52 -5.76 3.63 4.90
N ASN A 53 -6.42 2.51 4.60
CA ASN A 53 -7.89 2.39 4.58
C ASN A 53 -8.43 1.42 5.64
N ASP A 54 -7.61 1.01 6.62
CA ASP A 54 -7.99 0.04 7.67
C ASP A 54 -8.57 -1.28 7.11
N LEU A 55 -8.04 -1.72 5.96
CA LEU A 55 -8.43 -2.95 5.26
C LEU A 55 -7.42 -4.08 5.44
N TYR A 56 -6.21 -3.79 5.92
CA TYR A 56 -5.13 -4.79 6.01
C TYR A 56 -5.51 -5.99 6.89
N ASP A 57 -5.88 -5.75 8.14
CA ASP A 57 -6.28 -6.82 9.07
C ASP A 57 -7.59 -7.51 8.64
N LYS A 58 -8.47 -6.78 7.93
CA LYS A 58 -9.71 -7.35 7.38
C LYS A 58 -9.41 -8.29 6.24
N PHE A 59 -8.44 -7.97 5.40
CA PHE A 59 -8.01 -8.80 4.29
C PHE A 59 -7.37 -10.10 4.79
N GLU A 60 -6.53 -10.04 5.84
CA GLU A 60 -5.94 -11.25 6.44
C GLU A 60 -7.00 -12.20 7.01
N LYS A 61 -8.11 -11.66 7.55
CA LYS A 61 -9.20 -12.46 8.13
C LYS A 61 -10.22 -12.94 7.11
N ASN A 62 -10.63 -12.07 6.19
CA ASN A 62 -11.74 -12.29 5.26
C ASN A 62 -11.39 -11.68 3.88
N PRO A 63 -10.48 -12.31 3.12
CA PRO A 63 -9.96 -11.73 1.87
C PRO A 63 -11.06 -11.53 0.82
N LEU A 64 -11.99 -12.48 0.69
CA LEU A 64 -13.06 -12.43 -0.30
C LEU A 64 -14.02 -11.23 -0.08
N VAL A 65 -14.28 -10.86 1.17
CA VAL A 65 -15.15 -9.71 1.50
C VAL A 65 -14.47 -8.42 1.08
N VAL A 66 -13.19 -8.25 1.44
CA VAL A 66 -12.42 -7.06 1.06
C VAL A 66 -12.30 -6.94 -0.46
N ILE A 67 -12.04 -8.05 -1.17
CA ILE A 67 -11.99 -8.07 -2.63
C ILE A 67 -13.33 -7.65 -3.24
N TYR A 68 -14.44 -8.15 -2.69
CA TYR A 68 -15.78 -7.80 -3.18
C TYR A 68 -16.12 -6.32 -2.97
N ASP A 69 -15.81 -5.78 -1.79
CA ASP A 69 -16.04 -4.35 -1.50
C ASP A 69 -15.21 -3.45 -2.42
N LEU A 70 -13.94 -3.81 -2.65
CA LEU A 70 -13.05 -3.06 -3.53
C LEU A 70 -13.46 -3.18 -5.01
N ASP A 71 -14.02 -4.31 -5.46
CA ASP A 71 -14.58 -4.47 -6.81
C ASP A 71 -15.75 -3.49 -7.03
N ASN A 72 -16.68 -3.42 -6.07
CA ASN A 72 -17.77 -2.44 -6.12
C ASN A 72 -17.25 -0.99 -6.16
N GLU A 73 -16.18 -0.70 -5.40
CA GLU A 73 -15.52 0.60 -5.47
C GLU A 73 -14.90 0.85 -6.86
N LEU A 74 -14.28 -0.17 -7.48
CA LEU A 74 -13.70 -0.06 -8.82
C LEU A 74 -14.76 0.23 -9.88
N ILE A 75 -15.91 -0.43 -9.83
CA ILE A 75 -17.04 -0.19 -10.73
C ILE A 75 -17.49 1.28 -10.65
N THR A 76 -17.55 1.82 -9.43
CA THR A 76 -18.00 3.18 -9.15
C THR A 76 -16.97 4.24 -9.56
N ASN A 77 -15.72 4.06 -9.12
CA ASN A 77 -14.67 5.09 -9.22
C ASN A 77 -13.76 4.93 -10.45
N LYS A 78 -13.72 3.74 -11.06
CA LYS A 78 -12.87 3.38 -12.22
C LYS A 78 -11.41 3.77 -12.04
N SER A 79 -10.91 3.62 -10.82
CA SER A 79 -9.54 3.98 -10.44
C SER A 79 -8.55 2.96 -11.00
N ARG A 80 -7.60 3.42 -11.80
CA ARG A 80 -6.55 2.56 -12.35
C ARG A 80 -5.72 1.88 -11.25
N ASN A 81 -5.35 2.60 -10.19
CA ASN A 81 -4.55 2.04 -9.10
C ASN A 81 -5.32 0.96 -8.32
N LEU A 82 -6.64 1.13 -8.21
CA LEU A 82 -7.49 0.14 -7.54
C LEU A 82 -7.54 -1.17 -8.33
N ALA A 83 -7.54 -1.11 -9.67
CA ALA A 83 -7.40 -2.30 -10.50
C ALA A 83 -6.05 -3.01 -10.27
N TYR A 84 -4.95 -2.27 -10.07
CA TYR A 84 -3.66 -2.89 -9.71
C TYR A 84 -3.74 -3.61 -8.35
N TYR A 85 -4.29 -2.96 -7.33
CA TYR A 85 -4.44 -3.58 -6.00
C TYR A 85 -5.33 -4.82 -6.07
N LEU A 86 -6.48 -4.74 -6.73
CA LEU A 86 -7.39 -5.87 -6.91
C LEU A 86 -6.75 -7.04 -7.68
N ALA A 87 -5.96 -6.76 -8.71
CA ALA A 87 -5.24 -7.80 -9.44
C ALA A 87 -4.30 -8.59 -8.51
N GLU A 88 -3.59 -7.86 -7.66
CA GLU A 88 -2.62 -8.43 -6.72
C GLU A 88 -3.29 -9.22 -5.60
N LEU A 89 -4.36 -8.68 -5.01
CA LEU A 89 -5.15 -9.33 -3.96
C LEU A 89 -5.79 -10.61 -4.47
N CYS A 90 -6.42 -10.58 -5.65
CA CYS A 90 -7.03 -11.77 -6.25
C CYS A 90 -5.99 -12.85 -6.54
N TYR A 91 -4.80 -12.48 -7.04
CA TYR A 91 -3.73 -13.47 -7.28
C TYR A 91 -3.29 -14.12 -5.97
N LEU A 92 -3.03 -13.31 -4.94
CA LEU A 92 -2.56 -13.81 -3.65
C LEU A 92 -3.61 -14.70 -2.97
N THR A 93 -4.88 -14.29 -2.99
CA THR A 93 -5.97 -15.11 -2.47
C THR A 93 -6.12 -16.40 -3.27
N GLY A 94 -6.04 -16.34 -4.61
CA GLY A 94 -6.05 -17.52 -5.47
C GLY A 94 -4.95 -18.52 -5.13
N ASN A 95 -3.73 -18.06 -4.83
CA ASN A 95 -2.62 -18.92 -4.40
C ASN A 95 -2.87 -19.67 -3.08
N SER A 96 -3.80 -19.17 -2.24
CA SER A 96 -4.13 -19.78 -0.95
C SER A 96 -5.31 -20.76 -0.99
N LEU A 97 -6.00 -20.85 -2.14
CA LEU A 97 -7.17 -21.70 -2.35
C LEU A 97 -6.78 -23.03 -3.00
N ASP A 98 -7.55 -24.08 -2.71
CA ASP A 98 -7.41 -25.37 -3.37
C ASP A 98 -7.88 -25.30 -4.84
N MET A 99 -7.21 -26.01 -5.75
CA MET A 99 -7.53 -25.99 -7.18
C MET A 99 -8.94 -26.50 -7.51
N GLU A 100 -9.54 -27.31 -6.63
CA GLU A 100 -10.90 -27.82 -6.77
C GLU A 100 -11.96 -26.81 -6.30
N ASP A 101 -11.56 -25.76 -5.55
CA ASP A 101 -12.47 -24.70 -5.14
C ASP A 101 -12.86 -23.85 -6.36
N PHE A 102 -14.15 -23.66 -6.58
CA PHE A 102 -14.66 -22.76 -7.60
C PHE A 102 -14.08 -21.33 -7.47
N GLN A 103 -13.80 -20.89 -6.24
CA GLN A 103 -13.19 -19.60 -5.98
C GLN A 103 -11.76 -19.51 -6.50
N PHE A 104 -11.01 -20.61 -6.59
CA PHE A 104 -9.65 -20.62 -7.15
C PHE A 104 -9.65 -20.08 -8.57
N ALA A 105 -10.44 -20.69 -9.46
CA ALA A 105 -10.54 -20.28 -10.85
C ALA A 105 -11.05 -18.83 -10.98
N LYS A 106 -12.02 -18.46 -10.16
CA LYS A 106 -12.58 -17.11 -10.13
C LYS A 106 -11.53 -16.07 -9.73
N MET A 107 -10.73 -16.33 -8.71
CA MET A 107 -9.69 -15.41 -8.23
C MET A 107 -8.61 -15.18 -9.29
N TYR A 108 -8.11 -16.23 -9.94
CA TYR A 108 -7.13 -16.07 -11.02
C TYR A 108 -7.69 -15.35 -12.24
N ALA A 109 -8.92 -15.69 -12.66
CA ALA A 109 -9.56 -15.00 -13.77
C ALA A 109 -9.76 -13.50 -13.46
N SER A 110 -10.19 -13.18 -12.24
CA SER A 110 -10.36 -11.79 -11.79
C SER A 110 -9.03 -11.05 -11.75
N SER A 111 -7.98 -11.70 -11.24
CA SER A 111 -6.62 -11.13 -11.24
C SER A 111 -6.17 -10.73 -12.64
N LEU A 112 -6.39 -11.60 -13.63
CA LEU A 112 -6.05 -11.33 -15.03
C LEU A 112 -6.87 -10.17 -15.62
N VAL A 113 -8.17 -10.11 -15.35
CA VAL A 113 -9.05 -9.02 -15.82
C VAL A 113 -8.62 -7.67 -15.24
N TYR A 114 -8.30 -7.61 -13.94
CA TYR A 114 -7.86 -6.38 -13.31
C TYR A 114 -6.45 -5.96 -13.75
N ALA A 115 -5.54 -6.93 -13.93
CA ALA A 115 -4.21 -6.67 -14.48
C ALA A 115 -4.31 -6.08 -15.89
N TYR A 116 -5.18 -6.65 -16.74
CA TYR A 116 -5.47 -6.11 -18.05
C TYR A 116 -6.02 -4.69 -17.97
N THR A 117 -6.97 -4.45 -17.07
CA THR A 117 -7.57 -3.13 -16.86
C THR A 117 -6.52 -2.10 -16.45
N TYR A 118 -5.62 -2.47 -15.54
CA TYR A 118 -4.53 -1.60 -15.09
C TYR A 118 -3.57 -1.22 -16.23
N LEU A 119 -3.15 -2.23 -17.01
CA LEU A 119 -2.14 -2.08 -18.06
C LEU A 119 -2.69 -1.40 -19.32
N PHE A 120 -3.88 -1.81 -19.77
CA PHE A 120 -4.35 -1.53 -21.12
C PHE A 120 -5.61 -0.67 -21.18
N ASP A 121 -6.43 -0.61 -20.13
CA ASP A 121 -7.65 0.20 -20.20
C ASP A 121 -7.31 1.70 -20.15
N LYS A 122 -7.44 2.35 -21.31
CA LYS A 122 -7.25 3.79 -21.47
C LYS A 122 -8.36 4.62 -20.81
N LYS A 123 -9.52 4.01 -20.52
CA LYS A 123 -10.66 4.66 -19.85
C LYS A 123 -10.54 4.64 -18.33
N ALA A 124 -9.72 3.75 -17.77
CA ALA A 124 -9.43 3.73 -16.34
C ALA A 124 -8.78 5.06 -15.94
N ARG A 125 -9.44 5.80 -15.05
CA ARG A 125 -8.97 7.11 -14.61
C ARG A 125 -7.66 6.92 -13.86
N ARG A 126 -6.58 7.47 -14.39
CA ARG A 126 -5.38 7.73 -13.60
C ARG A 126 -5.79 8.76 -12.56
N ARG A 127 -6.06 8.34 -11.32
CA ARG A 127 -5.97 9.28 -10.21
C ARG A 127 -4.50 9.64 -10.13
N THR A 128 -4.12 10.76 -10.75
CA THR A 128 -2.97 11.51 -10.26
C THR A 128 -3.29 11.76 -8.81
N HIS A 129 -2.56 11.13 -7.89
CA HIS A 129 -2.41 11.74 -6.58
C HIS A 129 -1.84 13.11 -6.90
N SER A 130 -2.69 14.14 -6.91
CA SER A 130 -2.18 15.48 -6.64
C SER A 130 -1.37 15.28 -5.37
N PRO A 131 -0.12 15.78 -5.28
CA PRO A 131 0.52 15.86 -3.98
C PRO A 131 -0.51 16.53 -3.09
N ARG A 132 -0.89 15.83 -2.02
CA ARG A 132 -1.68 16.43 -0.96
C ARG A 132 -0.81 17.60 -0.53
N ASN A 133 -1.19 18.84 -0.87
CA ASN A 133 -0.53 20.03 -0.36
C ASN A 133 -0.45 19.82 1.15
N SER A 134 0.74 19.55 1.64
CA SER A 134 1.12 19.77 3.02
C SER A 134 1.32 21.28 3.20
N ASP A 135 0.28 22.06 2.86
CA ASP A 135 0.16 23.47 3.24
C ASP A 135 -0.62 23.52 4.55
N SER A 136 -0.04 22.87 5.56
CA SER A 136 -0.28 23.19 6.96
C SER A 136 0.86 22.59 7.76
N LEU A 137 1.97 23.31 7.87
CA LEU A 137 2.50 23.75 9.16
C LEU A 137 3.69 24.72 8.98
N CYS A 138 3.41 25.96 9.36
CA CYS A 138 4.31 26.96 9.97
C CYS A 138 5.43 27.61 9.12
N PRO A 139 5.39 28.95 8.97
CA PRO A 139 6.50 29.73 8.42
C PRO A 139 7.57 29.89 9.52
N LEU A 140 8.81 29.50 9.24
CA LEU A 140 9.96 30.03 9.97
C LEU A 140 11.03 30.44 8.96
N THR A 141 10.93 31.72 8.59
CA THR A 141 12.01 32.70 8.61
C THR A 141 13.43 32.10 8.54
N ILE A 142 14.01 32.05 7.34
CA ILE A 142 15.46 32.11 7.19
C ILE A 142 15.81 33.60 7.08
N ALA A 143 16.22 34.16 8.21
CA ALA A 143 17.10 35.31 8.28
C ALA A 143 18.41 34.83 8.91
N LEU A 144 19.39 34.55 8.06
CA LEU A 144 20.83 34.73 8.23
C LEU A 144 21.53 34.32 6.94
#